data_AF-A0A1R3VG12-F1
#
_entry.id   AF-A0A1R3VG12-F1
#
_cell.length_a   1.000
_cell.length_b   1.000
_cell.length_c   1.000
_cell.angle_alpha   90.00
_cell.angle_beta   90.00
_cell.angle_gamma   90.00
#
_symmetry.space_group_name_H-M   'P 1'
#
loop_
_entity.id
_entity.type
_entity.pdbx_description
1 polymer ?
#
loop_
_entity_poly.entity_id
_entity_poly.type
_entity_poly.pdbx_seq_one_letter_code
_entity_poly.pdbx_strand_id
1 'polypeptide(L)'
;MMRFLIEIGFVISLSLGYTWSLAYTAASDPTAQTRAASARPAVRYVQYLAKNSDDDFDPRKDRYDPNPGWDIDEGSSDDEEGRPKNDALRQELEQYGKCTPDLFLSSLIQSDVYKWMMEHKEDLVFMPSDQAALREKEARLRIANKYLPDFYAGLSALSAHHKTLALIYSENWDDGPYTCVWLASSNGLVAYSPLASRSPVSDSVTDDDFLQLIWNALRVEVRSASRAPRKREGDDGCDGDTSGADIPLTQAQIDGEFSALAKAKSYLLPESISSALEKEYVPDARLLIIPARAAQKIPFAALPIGDRNLVDLFAPMIVPAAEDIIAAKPSNLRAAKKLSKASLPGFLVVGDPDLSYDKKRFCWPKLPHAREEASFLASKLGVGATVGASANFNFVKSSLKAGQNTLRLIYFATHGITDPINPADGSFLALDGNHLTGAALRKMKLKFSRHPVVVMSACFSGLGKVFPGGVFGLSDFWLGAGASQVVVSLWAVSDAGTRDLMGLFATELSKRFALGAPSTGGAEIALAVAMRELKSKEKDPAIWSAFVVIGRPAP
;
A
#
# COMPACT_ATOMS: atom_id res chain seq x y z
N MET A 1 -5.90 64.24 39.98
CA MET A 1 -7.38 64.29 39.90
C MET A 1 -7.94 63.04 40.61
N MET A 2 -9.17 63.09 41.14
CA MET A 2 -9.83 62.00 41.90
C MET A 2 -10.09 60.74 41.03
N ARG A 3 -10.30 59.50 41.53
CA ARG A 3 -10.21 58.88 42.89
C ARG A 3 -10.17 57.33 42.76
N PHE A 4 -9.47 56.65 43.69
CA PHE A 4 -9.86 55.48 44.55
C PHE A 4 -10.79 54.36 44.02
N LEU A 5 -10.61 53.06 44.35
CA LEU A 5 -9.69 52.33 45.27
C LEU A 5 -8.64 51.47 44.48
N ILE A 6 -7.72 50.60 44.95
CA ILE A 6 -7.44 49.84 46.22
C ILE A 6 -8.47 48.67 46.47
N GLU A 7 -8.36 47.55 47.20
CA GLU A 7 -7.54 46.84 48.24
C GLU A 7 -7.65 45.29 47.99
N ILE A 8 -6.95 44.27 48.55
CA ILE A 8 -5.73 43.93 49.36
C ILE A 8 -5.59 42.37 49.22
N GLY A 9 -4.49 41.59 49.40
CA GLY A 9 -3.07 41.73 49.78
C GLY A 9 -2.26 40.52 49.20
N PHE A 10 -0.92 40.34 49.30
CA PHE A 10 0.00 40.08 50.45
C PHE A 10 -0.21 38.72 51.15
N VAL A 11 0.78 37.81 51.36
CA VAL A 11 2.23 37.87 51.75
C VAL A 11 2.96 36.62 51.13
N ILE A 12 4.11 36.70 50.41
CA ILE A 12 5.53 36.56 50.87
C ILE A 12 5.81 35.24 51.64
N SER A 13 6.87 34.41 51.46
CA SER A 13 8.04 34.38 50.55
C SER A 13 8.84 33.05 50.68
N LEU A 14 9.70 32.73 49.70
CA LEU A 14 10.98 31.94 49.80
C LEU A 14 10.95 30.48 50.36
N SER A 15 11.94 29.59 50.17
CA SER A 15 12.89 29.31 49.06
C SER A 15 13.75 28.07 49.43
N LEU A 16 14.32 27.35 48.43
CA LEU A 16 15.28 26.22 48.59
C LEU A 16 14.65 24.94 49.20
N GLY A 17 15.16 23.73 48.97
CA GLY A 17 16.26 23.27 48.11
C GLY A 17 16.83 21.92 48.61
N TYR A 18 17.48 21.14 47.73
CA TYR A 18 18.12 19.83 48.01
C TYR A 18 17.14 18.66 48.37
N THR A 19 17.44 17.36 48.20
CA THR A 19 17.97 16.53 47.06
C THR A 19 18.15 15.08 47.57
N TRP A 20 18.16 14.07 46.66
CA TRP A 20 18.70 12.70 46.86
C TRP A 20 17.94 11.77 47.85
N SER A 21 17.98 10.43 47.77
CA SER A 21 18.35 9.47 46.69
C SER A 21 17.95 8.02 47.08
N LEU A 22 17.92 7.08 46.11
CA LEU A 22 17.93 5.59 46.28
C LEU A 22 16.71 4.96 47.03
N ALA A 23 16.39 3.64 46.97
CA ALA A 23 16.78 2.47 46.17
C ALA A 23 15.48 1.64 45.88
N TYR A 24 15.29 0.89 44.79
CA TYR A 24 15.89 -0.41 44.42
C TYR A 24 15.69 -1.57 45.43
N THR A 25 14.73 -2.47 45.15
CA THR A 25 14.76 -3.93 45.43
C THR A 25 13.63 -4.63 44.65
N ALA A 26 13.69 -5.96 44.49
CA ALA A 26 12.76 -6.73 43.64
C ALA A 26 12.39 -8.10 44.26
N ALA A 27 11.15 -8.54 44.00
CA ALA A 27 10.61 -9.90 44.03
C ALA A 27 9.19 -9.84 43.41
N SER A 28 8.71 -10.64 42.45
CA SER A 28 8.82 -12.07 42.14
C SER A 28 7.90 -12.96 42.99
N ASP A 29 6.70 -13.25 42.48
CA ASP A 29 5.89 -14.42 42.88
C ASP A 29 5.04 -14.92 41.69
N PRO A 30 5.17 -16.19 41.24
CA PRO A 30 4.38 -16.77 40.16
C PRO A 30 3.28 -17.74 40.67
N THR A 31 2.40 -18.15 39.75
CA THR A 31 1.41 -19.25 39.89
C THR A 31 0.16 -19.01 40.75
N ALA A 32 -0.87 -18.44 40.12
CA ALA A 32 -2.27 -18.78 40.38
C ALA A 32 -2.93 -19.18 39.05
N GLN A 33 -3.28 -20.46 38.89
CA GLN A 33 -3.73 -21.02 37.60
C GLN A 33 -5.26 -21.01 37.43
N THR A 34 -5.68 -20.69 36.20
CA THR A 34 -6.90 -21.19 35.51
C THR A 34 -8.26 -21.14 36.22
N ARG A 35 -9.20 -20.35 35.66
CA ARG A 35 -10.32 -20.88 34.83
C ARG A 35 -11.23 -19.75 34.31
N ALA A 36 -11.66 -19.88 33.05
CA ALA A 36 -12.58 -19.02 32.31
C ALA A 36 -12.10 -17.55 32.12
N ALA A 37 -12.57 -16.80 31.09
CA ALA A 37 -13.52 -17.14 30.03
C ALA A 37 -12.98 -16.72 28.64
N SER A 38 -13.49 -17.38 27.59
CA SER A 38 -13.28 -16.95 26.20
C SER A 38 -14.03 -15.64 25.91
N ALA A 39 -13.34 -14.68 25.28
CA ALA A 39 -13.93 -13.43 24.82
C ALA A 39 -13.37 -13.04 23.44
N ARG A 40 -14.24 -12.66 22.50
CA ARG A 40 -13.90 -12.48 21.08
C ARG A 40 -13.21 -11.14 20.81
N PRO A 41 -12.21 -11.05 19.91
CA PRO A 41 -11.47 -9.80 19.67
C PRO A 41 -12.31 -8.66 19.05
N ALA A 42 -13.38 -8.98 18.31
CA ALA A 42 -14.09 -8.06 17.42
C ALA A 42 -14.59 -6.75 18.07
N VAL A 43 -14.99 -6.78 19.34
CA VAL A 43 -15.63 -5.64 20.02
C VAL A 43 -14.67 -4.47 20.28
N ARG A 44 -13.36 -4.73 20.48
CA ARG A 44 -12.39 -3.67 20.82
C ARG A 44 -12.04 -2.75 19.66
N TYR A 45 -12.17 -3.19 18.41
CA TYR A 45 -11.82 -2.36 17.25
C TYR A 45 -12.78 -1.18 17.07
N VAL A 46 -14.08 -1.40 17.28
CA VAL A 46 -15.14 -0.38 17.18
C VAL A 46 -14.95 0.72 18.23
N GLN A 47 -14.51 0.37 19.44
CA GLN A 47 -14.29 1.33 20.53
C GLN A 47 -13.07 2.24 20.32
N TYR A 48 -12.09 1.84 19.49
CA TYR A 48 -10.93 2.69 19.18
C TYR A 48 -11.29 3.80 18.18
N LEU A 49 -12.16 3.50 17.20
CA LEU A 49 -12.60 4.47 16.20
C LEU A 49 -13.64 5.45 16.75
N ALA A 50 -14.50 5.02 17.69
CA ALA A 50 -15.53 5.84 18.31
C ALA A 50 -15.02 6.89 19.33
N LYS A 51 -13.71 6.94 19.61
CA LYS A 51 -13.13 7.75 20.71
C LYS A 51 -12.38 9.02 20.28
N ASN A 52 -12.45 9.38 19.00
CA ASN A 52 -11.76 10.52 18.40
C ASN A 52 -12.70 11.39 17.53
N SER A 53 -13.98 11.46 17.90
CA SER A 53 -15.01 12.26 17.21
C SER A 53 -15.65 13.28 18.17
N ASP A 54 -14.82 14.13 18.76
CA ASP A 54 -15.28 15.36 19.42
C ASP A 54 -15.41 16.47 18.36
N ASP A 55 -16.61 16.61 17.79
CA ASP A 55 -17.11 17.86 17.20
C ASP A 55 -18.66 17.79 17.15
N ASP A 56 -19.32 18.94 17.30
CA ASP A 56 -20.75 19.05 17.68
C ASP A 56 -21.75 18.55 16.61
N PHE A 57 -22.73 17.74 17.02
CA PHE A 57 -23.76 17.17 16.13
C PHE A 57 -25.14 17.13 16.82
N ASP A 58 -26.03 18.07 16.48
CA ASP A 58 -27.44 18.11 16.94
C ASP A 58 -28.35 17.31 15.97
N PRO A 59 -28.83 16.10 16.35
CA PRO A 59 -29.54 15.20 15.44
C PRO A 59 -31.02 15.58 15.20
N ARG A 60 -31.39 16.85 15.37
CA ARG A 60 -32.81 17.31 15.38
C ARG A 60 -33.19 18.30 14.29
N LYS A 61 -32.29 18.60 13.35
CA LYS A 61 -32.59 19.40 12.16
C LYS A 61 -32.30 18.60 10.90
N ASP A 62 -33.17 18.79 9.91
CA ASP A 62 -33.17 18.16 8.58
C ASP A 62 -33.51 16.65 8.55
N ARG A 63 -34.73 16.33 9.00
CA ARG A 63 -35.42 15.09 8.58
C ARG A 63 -35.76 15.17 7.09
N TYR A 64 -35.04 14.40 6.27
CA TYR A 64 -35.39 14.12 4.88
C TYR A 64 -36.25 12.84 4.80
N ASP A 65 -37.56 13.01 4.73
CA ASP A 65 -38.52 11.95 4.41
C ASP A 65 -38.69 11.89 2.89
N PRO A 66 -38.42 10.73 2.27
CA PRO A 66 -39.39 10.22 1.30
C PRO A 66 -39.51 8.69 1.35
N ASN A 67 -40.52 8.18 2.06
CA ASN A 67 -41.10 6.87 1.73
C ASN A 67 -42.38 7.02 0.89
N PRO A 68 -42.35 6.70 -0.42
CA PRO A 68 -43.53 6.44 -1.22
C PRO A 68 -43.70 4.94 -1.51
N GLY A 69 -44.19 4.19 -0.51
CA GLY A 69 -44.94 2.95 -0.69
C GLY A 69 -44.20 1.72 -1.23
N TRP A 70 -43.60 0.95 -0.31
CA TRP A 70 -43.51 -0.51 -0.45
C TRP A 70 -43.98 -1.14 0.86
N ASP A 71 -45.25 -1.57 0.90
CA ASP A 71 -45.71 -2.49 1.93
C ASP A 71 -44.97 -3.82 1.74
N ILE A 72 -44.24 -4.24 2.76
CA ILE A 72 -43.69 -5.60 2.83
C ILE A 72 -44.71 -6.42 3.60
N ASP A 73 -45.46 -7.24 2.88
CA ASP A 73 -46.43 -8.17 3.44
C ASP A 73 -45.69 -9.20 4.31
N GLU A 74 -45.98 -9.24 5.62
CA GLU A 74 -45.44 -10.26 6.55
C GLU A 74 -46.22 -11.59 6.37
N GLY A 75 -46.30 -12.05 5.12
CA GLY A 75 -46.95 -13.28 4.69
C GLY A 75 -46.02 -14.49 4.84
N SER A 76 -46.48 -15.49 5.58
CA SER A 76 -45.72 -16.72 5.86
C SER A 76 -45.84 -17.79 4.76
N SER A 77 -44.71 -18.25 4.22
CA SER A 77 -44.54 -19.63 3.74
C SER A 77 -43.06 -20.06 3.69
N ASP A 78 -42.80 -21.32 3.98
CA ASP A 78 -41.47 -21.94 3.89
C ASP A 78 -41.15 -22.36 2.44
N ASP A 79 -40.76 -21.40 1.59
CA ASP A 79 -40.34 -21.66 0.20
C ASP A 79 -38.80 -21.74 0.08
N GLU A 80 -38.25 -22.95 0.03
CA GLU A 80 -36.80 -23.20 -0.10
C GLU A 80 -36.25 -22.92 -1.52
N GLU A 81 -37.13 -22.72 -2.50
CA GLU A 81 -36.82 -22.61 -3.95
C GLU A 81 -36.33 -21.21 -4.39
N GLY A 82 -35.21 -20.76 -3.80
CA GLY A 82 -34.67 -19.41 -4.03
C GLY A 82 -33.18 -19.30 -4.45
N ARG A 83 -32.43 -20.41 -4.55
CA ARG A 83 -30.97 -20.38 -4.82
C ARG A 83 -30.55 -21.18 -6.08
N PRO A 84 -30.55 -20.55 -7.27
CA PRO A 84 -29.86 -21.09 -8.45
C PRO A 84 -29.02 -20.03 -9.18
N LYS A 85 -27.78 -19.78 -8.75
CA LYS A 85 -26.84 -18.89 -9.47
C LYS A 85 -25.34 -19.18 -9.34
N ASN A 86 -24.87 -20.03 -8.41
CA ASN A 86 -23.43 -20.23 -8.24
C ASN A 86 -23.03 -21.64 -7.76
N ASP A 87 -23.89 -22.62 -7.99
CA ASP A 87 -23.71 -23.98 -7.50
C ASP A 87 -22.57 -24.71 -8.20
N ALA A 88 -22.28 -24.34 -9.46
CA ALA A 88 -21.08 -24.78 -10.17
C ALA A 88 -19.79 -24.29 -9.50
N LEU A 89 -19.72 -23.02 -9.08
CA LEU A 89 -18.59 -22.47 -8.34
C LEU A 89 -18.48 -23.10 -6.93
N ARG A 90 -19.61 -23.40 -6.29
CA ARG A 90 -19.61 -24.11 -5.01
C ARG A 90 -19.07 -25.53 -5.16
N GLN A 91 -19.55 -26.31 -6.13
CA GLN A 91 -19.02 -27.64 -6.42
C GLN A 91 -17.53 -27.61 -6.83
N GLU A 92 -17.11 -26.60 -7.61
CA GLU A 92 -15.70 -26.38 -7.94
C GLU A 92 -14.85 -26.13 -6.68
N LEU A 93 -15.34 -25.35 -5.73
CA LEU A 93 -14.61 -24.92 -4.52
C LEU A 93 -14.83 -25.83 -3.29
N GLU A 94 -15.84 -26.70 -3.27
CA GLU A 94 -16.14 -27.63 -2.17
C GLU A 94 -15.12 -28.77 -2.07
N GLN A 95 -14.49 -29.15 -3.19
CA GLN A 95 -13.41 -30.14 -3.21
C GLN A 95 -12.05 -29.59 -2.68
N TYR A 96 -11.97 -28.30 -2.31
CA TYR A 96 -10.70 -27.58 -2.04
C TYR A 96 -10.31 -27.43 -0.57
N GLY A 97 -11.03 -28.07 0.35
CA GLY A 97 -10.63 -28.23 1.76
C GLY A 97 -10.62 -26.92 2.56
N LYS A 98 -9.47 -26.52 3.12
CA LYS A 98 -9.38 -25.29 3.94
C LYS A 98 -9.63 -24.00 3.15
N CYS A 99 -9.36 -23.98 1.85
CA CYS A 99 -9.62 -22.81 1.01
C CYS A 99 -11.05 -22.86 0.48
N THR A 100 -11.99 -22.33 1.26
CA THR A 100 -13.43 -22.42 0.99
C THR A 100 -13.93 -21.37 -0.01
N PRO A 101 -15.08 -21.63 -0.67
CA PRO A 101 -15.74 -20.63 -1.53
C PRO A 101 -15.99 -19.30 -0.82
N ASP A 102 -16.42 -19.37 0.45
CA ASP A 102 -16.70 -18.20 1.28
C ASP A 102 -15.47 -17.31 1.50
N LEU A 103 -14.28 -17.91 1.65
CA LEU A 103 -13.03 -17.20 1.89
C LEU A 103 -12.55 -16.47 0.62
N PHE A 104 -12.65 -17.10 -0.54
CA PHE A 104 -12.38 -16.43 -1.83
C PHE A 104 -13.34 -15.25 -2.03
N LEU A 105 -14.65 -15.51 -1.94
CA LEU A 105 -15.70 -14.52 -2.14
C LEU A 105 -15.57 -13.31 -1.20
N SER A 106 -15.29 -13.51 0.09
CA SER A 106 -15.14 -12.40 1.04
C SER A 106 -13.93 -11.50 0.75
N SER A 107 -12.89 -12.01 0.09
CA SER A 107 -11.74 -11.19 -0.33
C SER A 107 -11.99 -10.28 -1.54
N LEU A 108 -13.13 -10.43 -2.24
CA LEU A 108 -13.50 -9.60 -3.39
C LEU A 108 -14.27 -8.31 -3.04
N ILE A 109 -14.51 -8.05 -1.75
CA ILE A 109 -15.46 -7.02 -1.27
C ILE A 109 -15.00 -6.24 -0.02
N GLN A 110 -13.70 -6.21 0.28
CA GLN A 110 -13.19 -5.70 1.57
C GLN A 110 -13.63 -4.26 1.89
N SER A 111 -13.75 -3.37 0.90
CA SER A 111 -14.11 -1.96 1.13
C SER A 111 -15.61 -1.72 1.29
N ASP A 112 -16.45 -2.53 0.64
CA ASP A 112 -17.91 -2.41 0.69
C ASP A 112 -18.52 -3.13 1.92
N VAL A 113 -17.87 -4.19 2.41
CA VAL A 113 -18.21 -4.79 3.72
C VAL A 113 -18.10 -3.77 4.84
N TYR A 114 -17.03 -2.96 4.86
CA TYR A 114 -16.84 -1.92 5.87
C TYR A 114 -17.97 -0.87 5.84
N LYS A 115 -18.47 -0.50 4.65
CA LYS A 115 -19.62 0.41 4.51
C LYS A 115 -20.89 -0.22 5.08
N TRP A 116 -21.21 -1.45 4.66
CA TRP A 116 -22.38 -2.19 5.14
C TRP A 116 -22.39 -2.35 6.66
N MET A 117 -21.25 -2.71 7.27
CA MET A 117 -21.08 -2.82 8.73
C MET A 117 -21.28 -1.48 9.46
N MET A 118 -20.95 -0.35 8.83
CA MET A 118 -21.15 0.99 9.40
C MET A 118 -22.60 1.46 9.25
N GLU A 119 -23.29 1.06 8.18
CA GLU A 119 -24.71 1.35 7.93
C GLU A 119 -25.63 0.54 8.86
N HIS A 120 -25.35 -0.76 9.06
CA HIS A 120 -26.19 -1.69 9.84
C HIS A 120 -25.67 -1.87 11.28
N LYS A 121 -24.91 -0.89 11.77
CA LYS A 121 -24.17 -0.96 13.04
C LYS A 121 -25.09 -1.11 14.25
N GLU A 122 -26.27 -0.50 14.22
CA GLU A 122 -27.22 -0.58 15.34
C GLU A 122 -27.92 -1.94 15.40
N ASP A 123 -28.38 -2.46 14.25
CA ASP A 123 -28.99 -3.80 14.15
C ASP A 123 -28.06 -4.90 14.70
N LEU A 124 -26.78 -4.86 14.32
CA LEU A 124 -25.76 -5.82 14.73
C LEU A 124 -25.39 -5.71 16.22
N VAL A 125 -25.65 -4.58 16.89
CA VAL A 125 -25.37 -4.37 18.31
C VAL A 125 -26.43 -5.00 19.22
N PHE A 126 -27.67 -5.14 18.77
CA PHE A 126 -28.76 -5.72 19.56
C PHE A 126 -28.97 -7.24 19.31
N MET A 127 -28.32 -7.82 18.30
CA MET A 127 -28.37 -9.25 18.04
C MET A 127 -27.43 -10.09 18.94
N PRO A 128 -27.80 -11.34 19.31
CA PRO A 128 -26.87 -12.28 19.93
C PRO A 128 -25.63 -12.51 19.06
N SER A 129 -24.43 -12.50 19.65
CA SER A 129 -23.18 -12.37 18.88
C SER A 129 -22.91 -13.49 17.84
N ASP A 130 -23.48 -14.68 18.03
CA ASP A 130 -23.42 -15.77 17.03
C ASP A 130 -24.38 -15.54 15.85
N GLN A 131 -25.57 -15.02 16.12
CA GLN A 131 -26.55 -14.68 15.08
C GLN A 131 -26.13 -13.43 14.31
N ALA A 132 -25.51 -12.46 14.99
CA ALA A 132 -24.90 -11.29 14.37
C ALA A 132 -23.79 -11.71 13.39
N ALA A 133 -22.84 -12.55 13.85
CA ALA A 133 -21.77 -13.06 13.00
C ALA A 133 -22.29 -13.92 11.82
N LEU A 134 -23.31 -14.74 12.03
CA LEU A 134 -23.94 -15.53 10.97
C LEU A 134 -24.63 -14.64 9.92
N ARG A 135 -25.45 -13.66 10.34
CA ARG A 135 -26.12 -12.74 9.41
C ARG A 135 -25.13 -11.83 8.69
N GLU A 136 -24.09 -11.36 9.37
CA GLU A 136 -22.99 -10.65 8.75
C GLU A 136 -22.30 -11.52 7.68
N LYS A 137 -21.98 -12.78 7.99
CA LYS A 137 -21.41 -13.73 7.02
C LYS A 137 -22.34 -13.92 5.81
N GLU A 138 -23.63 -14.14 6.03
CA GLU A 138 -24.61 -14.27 4.94
C GLU A 138 -24.75 -13.01 4.09
N ALA A 139 -24.71 -11.82 4.69
CA ALA A 139 -24.77 -10.54 3.98
C ALA A 139 -23.51 -10.35 3.12
N ARG A 140 -22.32 -10.55 3.72
CA ARG A 140 -21.03 -10.56 3.01
C ARG A 140 -21.06 -11.51 1.81
N LEU A 141 -21.53 -12.74 1.99
CA LEU A 141 -21.63 -13.72 0.90
C LEU A 141 -22.63 -13.31 -0.19
N ARG A 142 -23.81 -12.80 0.18
CA ARG A 142 -24.79 -12.28 -0.79
C ARG A 142 -24.22 -11.14 -1.64
N ILE A 143 -23.44 -10.24 -1.03
CA ILE A 143 -22.74 -9.15 -1.74
C ILE A 143 -21.64 -9.72 -2.65
N ALA A 144 -20.77 -10.60 -2.15
CA ALA A 144 -19.66 -11.16 -2.92
C ALA A 144 -20.11 -11.93 -4.18
N ASN A 145 -21.21 -12.68 -4.10
CA ASN A 145 -21.78 -13.39 -5.26
C ASN A 145 -22.21 -12.43 -6.40
N LYS A 146 -22.54 -11.17 -6.08
CA LYS A 146 -22.83 -10.11 -7.07
C LYS A 146 -21.53 -9.51 -7.66
N TYR A 147 -20.44 -9.50 -6.89
CA TYR A 147 -19.15 -8.92 -7.30
C TYR A 147 -18.30 -9.88 -8.14
N LEU A 148 -18.51 -11.20 -8.06
CA LEU A 148 -17.70 -12.17 -8.80
C LEU A 148 -17.80 -12.06 -10.35
N PRO A 149 -18.99 -12.00 -10.99
CA PRO A 149 -19.07 -11.79 -12.44
C PRO A 149 -18.46 -10.45 -12.86
N ASP A 150 -18.60 -9.45 -11.98
CA ASP A 150 -18.09 -8.10 -12.13
C ASP A 150 -16.56 -8.03 -12.05
N PHE A 151 -15.94 -8.88 -11.23
CA PHE A 151 -14.50 -9.06 -11.11
C PHE A 151 -13.91 -9.75 -12.36
N TYR A 152 -14.52 -10.84 -12.82
CA TYR A 152 -14.09 -11.49 -14.07
C TYR A 152 -14.30 -10.60 -15.30
N ALA A 153 -15.36 -9.79 -15.35
CA ALA A 153 -15.53 -8.76 -16.38
C ALA A 153 -14.44 -7.68 -16.32
N GLY A 154 -13.94 -7.35 -15.12
CA GLY A 154 -12.75 -6.52 -14.92
C GLY A 154 -11.48 -7.15 -15.51
N LEU A 155 -11.17 -8.39 -15.14
CA LEU A 155 -10.03 -9.13 -15.69
C LEU A 155 -10.11 -9.33 -17.22
N SER A 156 -11.31 -9.56 -17.75
CA SER A 156 -11.58 -9.63 -19.19
C SER A 156 -11.28 -8.31 -19.90
N ALA A 157 -11.74 -7.18 -19.34
CA ALA A 157 -11.44 -5.86 -19.88
C ALA A 157 -9.94 -5.52 -19.84
N LEU A 158 -9.25 -5.87 -18.75
CA LEU A 158 -7.80 -5.68 -18.60
C LEU A 158 -6.98 -6.61 -19.50
N SER A 159 -7.54 -7.77 -19.88
CA SER A 159 -6.92 -8.75 -20.78
C SER A 159 -7.09 -8.43 -22.27
N ALA A 160 -7.76 -7.33 -22.63
CA ALA A 160 -8.02 -6.96 -24.04
C ALA A 160 -6.76 -6.63 -24.85
N HIS A 161 -5.66 -6.27 -24.20
CA HIS A 161 -4.36 -5.97 -24.83
C HIS A 161 -3.20 -6.81 -24.28
N HIS A 162 -3.20 -7.10 -22.98
CA HIS A 162 -2.17 -7.88 -22.30
C HIS A 162 -2.83 -8.89 -21.36
N LYS A 163 -2.57 -10.19 -21.55
CA LYS A 163 -3.16 -11.25 -20.71
C LYS A 163 -2.94 -10.93 -19.23
N THR A 164 -4.03 -10.75 -18.49
CA THR A 164 -3.98 -10.26 -17.11
C THR A 164 -4.52 -11.31 -16.14
N LEU A 165 -3.69 -11.72 -15.20
CA LEU A 165 -4.03 -12.62 -14.10
C LEU A 165 -4.15 -11.84 -12.80
N ALA A 166 -4.93 -12.36 -11.85
CA ALA A 166 -4.95 -11.88 -10.46
C ALA A 166 -4.46 -12.96 -9.49
N LEU A 167 -3.50 -12.59 -8.65
CA LEU A 167 -2.98 -13.36 -7.53
C LEU A 167 -3.51 -12.75 -6.24
N ILE A 168 -4.41 -13.45 -5.55
CA ILE A 168 -5.16 -12.92 -4.41
C ILE A 168 -4.75 -13.67 -3.15
N TYR A 169 -4.45 -12.93 -2.08
CA TYR A 169 -4.22 -13.49 -0.75
C TYR A 169 -5.42 -13.18 0.16
N SER A 170 -6.05 -14.22 0.71
CA SER A 170 -7.24 -14.12 1.58
C SER A 170 -6.96 -14.78 2.92
N GLU A 171 -7.28 -14.14 4.04
CA GLU A 171 -7.01 -14.67 5.39
C GLU A 171 -8.30 -15.07 6.12
N ASN A 172 -8.28 -16.26 6.72
CA ASN A 172 -9.31 -16.69 7.65
C ASN A 172 -8.84 -16.46 9.10
N TRP A 173 -9.73 -15.92 9.93
CA TRP A 173 -9.48 -15.53 11.32
C TRP A 173 -10.25 -16.39 12.33
N ASP A 174 -11.22 -17.19 11.89
CA ASP A 174 -12.22 -17.81 12.78
C ASP A 174 -11.75 -19.16 13.36
N ASP A 175 -10.97 -19.95 12.60
CA ASP A 175 -10.51 -21.30 12.96
C ASP A 175 -8.98 -21.46 12.90
N GLY A 176 -8.27 -20.53 13.54
CA GLY A 176 -6.81 -20.46 13.60
C GLY A 176 -6.21 -19.86 12.31
N PRO A 177 -5.27 -18.90 12.39
CA PRO A 177 -4.90 -18.08 11.24
C PRO A 177 -4.22 -18.89 10.13
N TYR A 178 -4.87 -18.88 8.95
CA TYR A 178 -4.29 -19.33 7.69
C TYR A 178 -4.64 -18.38 6.55
N THR A 179 -3.70 -18.23 5.63
CA THR A 179 -3.88 -17.50 4.38
C THR A 179 -4.10 -18.50 3.26
N CYS A 180 -5.08 -18.26 2.38
CA CYS A 180 -5.19 -18.93 1.08
C CYS A 180 -4.69 -17.99 -0.01
N VAL A 181 -4.01 -18.55 -1.01
CA VAL A 181 -3.63 -17.87 -2.24
C VAL A 181 -4.45 -18.41 -3.39
N TRP A 182 -4.91 -17.52 -4.27
CA TRP A 182 -5.75 -17.83 -5.43
C TRP A 182 -5.14 -17.20 -6.67
N LEU A 183 -5.17 -17.92 -7.79
CA LEU A 183 -4.79 -17.41 -9.11
C LEU A 183 -6.03 -17.43 -10.01
N ALA A 184 -6.44 -16.26 -10.50
CA ALA A 184 -7.61 -16.07 -11.35
C ALA A 184 -7.23 -15.48 -12.72
N SER A 185 -8.03 -15.79 -13.73
CA SER A 185 -7.97 -15.25 -15.09
C SER A 185 -9.31 -14.62 -15.47
N SER A 186 -9.44 -14.08 -16.69
CA SER A 186 -10.73 -13.68 -17.26
C SER A 186 -11.76 -14.81 -17.37
N ASN A 187 -11.33 -16.07 -17.28
CA ASN A 187 -12.13 -17.26 -17.60
C ASN A 187 -12.57 -18.03 -16.35
N GLY A 188 -12.12 -17.65 -15.15
CA GLY A 188 -12.32 -18.39 -13.90
C GLY A 188 -11.06 -18.45 -13.04
N LEU A 189 -11.11 -19.27 -11.98
CA LEU A 189 -9.92 -19.66 -11.23
C LEU A 189 -9.04 -20.59 -12.06
N VAL A 190 -7.73 -20.48 -11.87
CA VAL A 190 -6.69 -21.25 -12.56
C VAL A 190 -6.00 -22.20 -11.58
N ALA A 191 -5.72 -21.71 -10.37
CA ALA A 191 -5.14 -22.48 -9.28
C ALA A 191 -5.45 -21.81 -7.93
N TYR A 192 -5.26 -22.55 -6.84
CA TYR A 192 -5.32 -22.03 -5.48
C TYR A 192 -4.36 -22.85 -4.59
N SER A 193 -4.13 -22.41 -3.37
CA SER A 193 -3.43 -23.18 -2.34
C SER A 193 -3.66 -22.60 -0.94
N PRO A 194 -3.79 -23.42 0.11
CA PRO A 194 -3.55 -22.96 1.48
C PRO A 194 -2.05 -22.71 1.66
N LEU A 195 -1.67 -21.53 2.18
CA LEU A 195 -0.30 -21.30 2.62
C LEU A 195 -0.06 -22.05 3.92
N ALA A 196 1.18 -22.54 4.11
CA ALA A 196 1.59 -23.12 5.39
C ALA A 196 1.43 -22.06 6.50
N SER A 197 0.75 -22.42 7.60
CA SER A 197 0.60 -21.52 8.74
C SER A 197 1.98 -21.15 9.28
N ARG A 198 2.24 -19.84 9.38
CA ARG A 198 3.49 -19.31 9.93
C ARG A 198 3.43 -19.53 11.44
N SER A 199 4.33 -20.35 11.99
CA SER A 199 4.44 -20.50 13.45
C SER A 199 4.64 -19.12 14.08
N PRO A 200 3.74 -18.65 14.97
CA PRO A 200 3.98 -17.41 15.69
C PRO A 200 5.20 -17.62 16.59
N VAL A 201 6.17 -16.70 16.50
CA VAL A 201 7.36 -16.74 17.37
C VAL A 201 6.99 -16.34 18.81
N SER A 202 5.94 -15.53 18.96
CA SER A 202 5.19 -15.33 20.21
C SER A 202 3.80 -14.75 19.90
N ASP A 203 2.94 -14.64 20.92
CA ASP A 203 1.69 -13.85 20.86
C ASP A 203 1.91 -12.32 20.69
N SER A 204 3.18 -11.87 20.64
CA SER A 204 3.57 -10.46 20.60
C SER A 204 4.37 -10.05 19.35
N VAL A 205 4.66 -10.97 18.43
CA VAL A 205 5.39 -10.69 17.18
C VAL A 205 4.55 -11.11 15.97
N THR A 206 4.32 -10.15 15.07
CA THR A 206 3.53 -10.33 13.84
C THR A 206 4.38 -10.81 12.66
N ASP A 207 3.84 -10.76 11.43
CA ASP A 207 4.47 -11.20 10.16
C ASP A 207 5.88 -10.66 9.86
N ASP A 208 6.32 -9.68 10.63
CA ASP A 208 7.54 -8.91 10.42
C ASP A 208 8.80 -9.79 10.41
N ASP A 209 8.87 -10.90 11.18
CA ASP A 209 10.00 -11.85 11.14
C ASP A 209 10.25 -12.44 9.74
N PHE A 210 9.20 -12.70 8.96
CA PHE A 210 9.34 -13.25 7.61
C PHE A 210 9.82 -12.19 6.62
N LEU A 211 9.38 -10.94 6.77
CA LEU A 211 9.93 -9.82 6.00
C LEU A 211 11.36 -9.51 6.40
N GLN A 212 11.66 -9.52 7.69
CA GLN A 212 12.99 -9.27 8.23
C GLN A 212 13.99 -10.34 7.77
N LEU A 213 13.57 -11.61 7.64
CA LEU A 213 14.38 -12.65 7.00
C LEU A 213 14.76 -12.28 5.56
N ILE A 214 13.80 -11.78 4.77
CA ILE A 214 14.03 -11.40 3.36
C ILE A 214 14.90 -10.13 3.30
N TRP A 215 14.62 -9.11 4.10
CA TRP A 215 15.38 -7.85 4.13
C TRP A 215 16.79 -8.02 4.68
N ASN A 216 17.00 -8.88 5.69
CA ASN A 216 18.33 -9.23 6.20
C ASN A 216 19.14 -9.96 5.12
N ALA A 217 18.52 -10.93 4.43
CA ALA A 217 19.18 -11.65 3.34
C ALA A 217 19.56 -10.72 2.19
N LEU A 218 18.62 -9.87 1.73
CA LEU A 218 18.84 -8.81 0.73
C LEU A 218 19.69 -7.62 1.25
N ARG A 219 20.21 -7.70 2.49
CA ARG A 219 21.09 -6.71 3.14
C ARG A 219 20.55 -5.27 3.11
N VAL A 220 19.23 -5.13 3.18
CA VAL A 220 18.47 -3.87 3.03
C VAL A 220 19.03 -2.75 3.91
N GLU A 221 19.34 -3.04 5.17
CA GLU A 221 19.88 -2.07 6.13
C GLU A 221 21.23 -1.49 5.68
N VAL A 222 22.16 -2.34 5.23
CA VAL A 222 23.50 -1.94 4.77
C VAL A 222 23.41 -1.06 3.53
N ARG A 223 22.54 -1.44 2.57
CA ARG A 223 22.30 -0.65 1.35
C ARG A 223 21.68 0.71 1.68
N SER A 224 20.75 0.71 2.64
CA SER A 224 20.03 1.90 3.09
C SER A 224 20.93 2.92 3.78
N ALA A 225 22.01 2.52 4.44
CA ALA A 225 22.91 3.42 5.18
C ALA A 225 23.47 4.59 4.35
N SER A 226 23.61 4.43 3.03
CA SER A 226 24.09 5.48 2.11
C SER A 226 23.04 6.53 1.72
N ARG A 227 21.77 6.14 1.65
CA ARG A 227 20.69 6.93 1.02
C ARG A 227 19.58 7.30 2.00
N ALA A 228 19.39 6.55 3.09
CA ALA A 228 18.34 6.82 4.06
C ALA A 228 18.70 8.02 4.96
N PRO A 229 17.82 9.03 5.09
CA PRO A 229 18.04 10.13 6.02
C PRO A 229 17.89 9.65 7.46
N ARG A 230 18.78 10.10 8.34
CA ARG A 230 18.75 9.77 9.77
C ARG A 230 18.23 10.95 10.58
N LYS A 231 17.33 10.71 11.52
CA LYS A 231 16.97 11.72 12.53
C LYS A 231 18.22 12.02 13.37
N ARG A 232 18.45 13.29 13.72
CA ARG A 232 19.60 13.69 14.54
C ARG A 232 19.28 13.53 16.02
N GLU A 233 20.20 12.91 16.75
CA GLU A 233 20.13 12.74 18.21
C GLU A 233 21.31 13.49 18.83
N GLY A 234 21.04 14.38 19.77
CA GLY A 234 22.07 15.26 20.36
C GLY A 234 22.82 16.13 19.34
N ASP A 235 24.08 16.41 19.64
CA ASP A 235 25.00 17.16 18.78
C ASP A 235 25.77 16.28 17.79
N ASP A 236 25.45 14.98 17.70
CA ASP A 236 26.18 14.01 16.87
C ASP A 236 26.34 14.48 15.42
N GLY A 237 27.53 14.24 14.88
CA GLY A 237 27.90 14.64 13.53
C GLY A 237 27.11 13.87 12.46
N CYS A 238 26.78 14.54 11.36
CA CYS A 238 26.21 13.87 10.20
C CYS A 238 27.25 13.10 9.37
N ASP A 239 28.53 13.26 9.70
CA ASP A 239 29.70 12.68 9.04
C ASP A 239 29.91 11.20 9.44
N GLY A 240 28.88 10.38 9.20
CA GLY A 240 28.98 8.92 9.20
C GLY A 240 29.25 8.42 7.79
N ASP A 241 30.28 7.59 7.63
CA ASP A 241 30.84 7.24 6.32
C ASP A 241 29.82 6.53 5.39
N THR A 242 29.65 7.06 4.18
CA THR A 242 28.71 6.58 3.16
C THR A 242 29.28 5.42 2.31
N SER A 243 30.50 4.95 2.60
CA SER A 243 31.27 3.99 1.79
C SER A 243 30.67 2.58 1.63
N GLY A 244 29.70 2.17 2.48
CA GLY A 244 29.29 0.77 2.60
C GLY A 244 28.32 0.21 1.55
N ALA A 245 27.61 1.05 0.79
CA ALA A 245 26.45 0.59 -0.01
C ALA A 245 26.74 0.25 -1.49
N ASP A 246 27.82 0.79 -2.06
CA ASP A 246 28.25 0.53 -3.44
C ASP A 246 29.43 -0.47 -3.51
N ILE A 247 29.67 -1.24 -2.44
CA ILE A 247 30.67 -2.33 -2.42
C ILE A 247 30.11 -3.52 -3.21
N PRO A 248 30.75 -3.96 -4.31
CA PRO A 248 30.24 -5.09 -5.11
C PRO A 248 30.17 -6.38 -4.29
N LEU A 249 29.05 -7.10 -4.43
CA LEU A 249 28.85 -8.36 -3.72
C LEU A 249 29.74 -9.49 -4.27
N THR A 250 30.12 -10.41 -3.38
CA THR A 250 30.68 -11.69 -3.83
C THR A 250 29.56 -12.59 -4.37
N GLN A 251 29.86 -13.49 -5.31
CA GLN A 251 28.85 -14.41 -5.86
C GLN A 251 28.15 -15.21 -4.74
N ALA A 252 28.89 -15.68 -3.73
CA ALA A 252 28.32 -16.39 -2.58
C ALA A 252 27.34 -15.56 -1.72
N GLN A 253 27.44 -14.22 -1.72
CA GLN A 253 26.46 -13.35 -1.07
C GLN A 253 25.18 -13.25 -1.91
N ILE A 254 25.32 -13.11 -3.23
CA ILE A 254 24.21 -13.11 -4.20
C ILE A 254 23.47 -14.47 -4.20
N ASP A 255 24.20 -15.58 -4.10
CA ASP A 255 23.64 -16.92 -4.00
C ASP A 255 22.83 -17.09 -2.69
N GLY A 256 23.28 -16.44 -1.61
CA GLY A 256 22.53 -16.36 -0.34
C GLY A 256 21.24 -15.55 -0.46
N GLU A 257 21.24 -14.45 -1.21
CA GLU A 257 20.05 -13.66 -1.52
C GLU A 257 19.02 -14.47 -2.32
N PHE A 258 19.45 -15.19 -3.37
CA PHE A 258 18.56 -16.07 -4.13
C PHE A 258 18.05 -17.26 -3.31
N SER A 259 18.86 -17.82 -2.41
CA SER A 259 18.43 -18.88 -1.47
C SER A 259 17.31 -18.38 -0.54
N ALA A 260 17.41 -17.15 -0.01
CA ALA A 260 16.36 -16.54 0.80
C ALA A 260 15.09 -16.22 -0.01
N LEU A 261 15.23 -15.78 -1.28
CA LEU A 261 14.10 -15.57 -2.19
C LEU A 261 13.40 -16.89 -2.57
N ALA A 262 14.15 -17.98 -2.74
CA ALA A 262 13.60 -19.33 -2.94
C ALA A 262 12.85 -19.83 -1.70
N LYS A 263 13.39 -19.57 -0.49
CA LYS A 263 12.67 -19.80 0.77
C LYS A 263 11.42 -18.91 0.89
N ALA A 264 11.45 -17.66 0.42
CA ALA A 264 10.27 -16.80 0.41
C ALA A 264 9.19 -17.30 -0.57
N LYS A 265 9.60 -17.81 -1.74
CA LYS A 265 8.70 -18.43 -2.72
C LYS A 265 7.91 -19.58 -2.10
N SER A 266 8.53 -20.49 -1.36
CA SER A 266 7.82 -21.65 -0.81
C SER A 266 6.68 -21.30 0.17
N TYR A 267 6.71 -20.12 0.81
CA TYR A 267 5.62 -19.62 1.66
C TYR A 267 4.58 -18.75 0.95
N LEU A 268 4.89 -18.16 -0.22
CA LEU A 268 4.03 -17.16 -0.89
C LEU A 268 3.47 -17.64 -2.24
N LEU A 269 4.25 -18.42 -2.98
CA LEU A 269 3.91 -18.98 -4.28
C LEU A 269 4.15 -20.51 -4.22
N PRO A 270 3.22 -21.27 -3.62
CA PRO A 270 3.27 -22.73 -3.61
C PRO A 270 3.35 -23.32 -5.01
N GLU A 271 3.69 -24.61 -5.10
CA GLU A 271 3.98 -25.21 -6.40
C GLU A 271 2.75 -25.28 -7.32
N SER A 272 1.54 -25.43 -6.78
CA SER A 272 0.29 -25.34 -7.56
C SER A 272 0.12 -23.98 -8.24
N ILE A 273 0.49 -22.88 -7.56
CA ILE A 273 0.44 -21.52 -8.08
C ILE A 273 1.58 -21.28 -9.08
N SER A 274 2.80 -21.70 -8.74
CA SER A 274 4.00 -21.49 -9.57
C SER A 274 3.89 -22.21 -10.91
N SER A 275 3.56 -23.51 -10.87
CA SER A 275 3.31 -24.32 -12.07
C SER A 275 2.11 -23.83 -12.89
N ALA A 276 1.16 -23.10 -12.30
CA ALA A 276 0.06 -22.46 -13.03
C ALA A 276 0.49 -21.15 -13.69
N LEU A 277 1.25 -20.30 -12.98
CA LEU A 277 1.85 -19.08 -13.53
C LEU A 277 2.75 -19.37 -14.75
N GLU A 278 3.52 -20.45 -14.74
CA GLU A 278 4.34 -20.84 -15.91
C GLU A 278 3.52 -21.33 -17.10
N LYS A 279 2.40 -22.03 -16.87
CA LYS A 279 1.48 -22.46 -17.94
C LYS A 279 0.69 -21.30 -18.53
N GLU A 280 0.33 -20.33 -17.71
CA GLU A 280 -0.41 -19.15 -18.13
C GLU A 280 0.47 -18.07 -18.79
N TYR A 281 1.80 -18.17 -18.71
CA TYR A 281 2.74 -17.20 -19.26
C TYR A 281 2.54 -16.93 -20.76
N VAL A 282 2.50 -15.64 -21.12
CA VAL A 282 2.71 -15.13 -22.48
C VAL A 282 3.56 -13.85 -22.40
N PRO A 283 4.27 -13.45 -23.47
CA PRO A 283 5.04 -12.20 -23.49
C PRO A 283 4.21 -10.98 -23.07
N ASP A 284 4.79 -10.15 -22.18
CA ASP A 284 4.17 -8.97 -21.56
C ASP A 284 2.79 -9.23 -20.94
N ALA A 285 2.57 -10.42 -20.37
CA ALA A 285 1.47 -10.69 -19.45
C ALA A 285 1.58 -9.84 -18.16
N ARG A 286 0.45 -9.63 -17.49
CA ARG A 286 0.34 -8.82 -16.26
C ARG A 286 -0.11 -9.70 -15.10
N LEU A 287 0.47 -9.48 -13.92
CA LEU A 287 0.08 -10.15 -12.69
C LEU A 287 -0.32 -9.13 -11.63
N LEU A 288 -1.61 -9.07 -11.36
CA LEU A 288 -2.21 -8.18 -10.38
C LEU A 288 -2.23 -8.88 -9.03
N ILE A 289 -1.53 -8.34 -8.05
CA ILE A 289 -1.33 -8.97 -6.75
C ILE A 289 -2.17 -8.22 -5.73
N ILE A 290 -3.18 -8.87 -5.16
CA ILE A 290 -3.99 -8.35 -4.04
C ILE A 290 -3.41 -8.95 -2.76
N PRO A 291 -2.63 -8.17 -1.97
CA PRO A 291 -1.87 -8.69 -0.84
C PRO A 291 -2.72 -8.81 0.43
N ALA A 292 -2.33 -9.75 1.30
CA ALA A 292 -2.77 -9.78 2.70
C ALA A 292 -1.63 -9.30 3.61
N ARG A 293 -1.99 -8.60 4.70
CA ARG A 293 -1.06 -8.07 5.72
C ARG A 293 0.20 -7.46 5.12
N ALA A 294 1.35 -8.05 5.40
CA ALA A 294 2.64 -7.48 5.07
C ALA A 294 3.13 -7.84 3.65
N ALA A 295 2.38 -8.63 2.88
CA ALA A 295 2.80 -9.14 1.57
C ALA A 295 3.11 -8.05 0.52
N GLN A 296 2.51 -6.85 0.63
CA GLN A 296 2.87 -5.70 -0.20
C GLN A 296 4.37 -5.31 -0.10
N LYS A 297 5.03 -5.66 1.00
CA LYS A 297 6.45 -5.36 1.26
C LYS A 297 7.42 -6.39 0.64
N ILE A 298 6.89 -7.40 -0.07
CA ILE A 298 7.67 -8.45 -0.73
C ILE A 298 8.11 -8.00 -2.13
N PRO A 299 9.38 -8.21 -2.52
CA PRO A 299 9.83 -8.04 -3.91
C PRO A 299 9.36 -9.20 -4.78
N PHE A 300 8.05 -9.24 -5.07
CA PHE A 300 7.44 -10.29 -5.88
C PHE A 300 8.17 -10.50 -7.23
N ALA A 301 8.63 -9.41 -7.84
CA ALA A 301 9.45 -9.40 -9.06
C ALA A 301 10.68 -10.33 -8.99
N ALA A 302 11.29 -10.50 -7.81
CA ALA A 302 12.48 -11.32 -7.60
C ALA A 302 12.20 -12.77 -7.16
N LEU A 303 10.95 -13.15 -6.86
CA LEU A 303 10.65 -14.53 -6.45
C LEU A 303 10.93 -15.49 -7.63
N PRO A 304 11.66 -16.61 -7.41
CA PRO A 304 12.01 -17.55 -8.46
C PRO A 304 10.82 -18.42 -8.89
N ILE A 305 10.68 -18.62 -10.20
CA ILE A 305 9.67 -19.44 -10.86
C ILE A 305 10.40 -20.22 -11.97
N GLY A 306 10.58 -21.53 -11.77
CA GLY A 306 11.56 -22.32 -12.52
C GLY A 306 12.96 -21.70 -12.42
N ASP A 307 13.71 -21.70 -13.52
CA ASP A 307 15.03 -21.05 -13.65
C ASP A 307 14.96 -19.52 -13.88
N ARG A 308 13.77 -18.92 -13.70
CA ARG A 308 13.47 -17.49 -13.94
C ARG A 308 13.04 -16.80 -12.65
N ASN A 309 12.91 -15.48 -12.68
CA ASN A 309 12.19 -14.72 -11.65
C ASN A 309 10.82 -14.28 -12.20
N LEU A 310 9.87 -13.97 -11.31
CA LEU A 310 8.51 -13.58 -11.68
C LEU A 310 8.45 -12.41 -12.69
N VAL A 311 9.40 -11.47 -12.63
CA VAL A 311 9.50 -10.34 -13.58
C VAL A 311 9.92 -10.72 -15.00
N ASP A 312 10.51 -11.90 -15.21
CA ASP A 312 10.79 -12.42 -16.56
C ASP A 312 9.50 -12.91 -17.25
N LEU A 313 8.49 -13.25 -16.45
CA LEU A 313 7.21 -13.81 -16.89
C LEU A 313 6.11 -12.76 -16.98
N PHE A 314 5.99 -11.91 -15.96
CA PHE A 314 4.88 -10.98 -15.81
C PHE A 314 5.38 -9.57 -15.50
N ALA A 315 4.55 -8.58 -15.80
CA ALA A 315 4.60 -7.28 -15.13
C ALA A 315 3.81 -7.37 -13.81
N PRO A 316 4.47 -7.49 -12.63
CA PRO A 316 3.77 -7.51 -11.36
C PRO A 316 3.30 -6.12 -10.96
N MET A 317 2.08 -6.03 -10.42
CA MET A 317 1.50 -4.81 -9.88
C MET A 317 0.73 -5.13 -8.61
N ILE A 318 0.97 -4.39 -7.53
CA ILE A 318 0.13 -4.46 -6.33
C ILE A 318 -1.19 -3.73 -6.62
N VAL A 319 -2.31 -4.39 -6.36
CA VAL A 319 -3.65 -3.79 -6.45
C VAL A 319 -4.24 -3.79 -5.03
N PRO A 320 -4.61 -2.63 -4.46
CA PRO A 320 -5.06 -2.55 -3.07
C PRO A 320 -6.31 -3.40 -2.75
N ALA A 321 -7.26 -3.48 -3.68
CA ALA A 321 -8.52 -4.21 -3.48
C ALA A 321 -9.10 -4.75 -4.81
N ALA A 322 -9.95 -5.77 -4.75
CA ALA A 322 -10.57 -6.35 -5.95
C ALA A 322 -11.49 -5.35 -6.68
N GLU A 323 -12.03 -4.39 -5.94
CA GLU A 323 -12.83 -3.27 -6.43
C GLU A 323 -12.08 -2.41 -7.46
N ASP A 324 -10.74 -2.35 -7.43
CA ASP A 324 -9.93 -1.67 -8.45
C ASP A 324 -9.88 -2.43 -9.79
N ILE A 325 -9.98 -3.77 -9.77
CA ILE A 325 -10.14 -4.59 -10.98
C ILE A 325 -11.56 -4.45 -11.53
N ILE A 326 -12.57 -4.46 -10.64
CA ILE A 326 -13.99 -4.21 -10.99
C ILE A 326 -14.16 -2.80 -11.60
N ALA A 327 -13.38 -1.82 -11.17
CA ALA A 327 -13.44 -0.44 -11.69
C ALA A 327 -12.97 -0.32 -13.16
N ALA A 328 -12.19 -1.26 -13.68
CA ALA A 328 -11.60 -1.20 -15.03
C ALA A 328 -12.60 -1.42 -16.19
N LYS A 329 -13.87 -1.74 -15.90
CA LYS A 329 -14.90 -2.09 -16.91
C LYS A 329 -15.12 -1.00 -17.98
N PRO A 330 -15.43 -1.38 -19.24
CA PRO A 330 -15.63 -0.44 -20.35
C PRO A 330 -16.75 0.60 -20.18
N SER A 331 -17.72 0.35 -19.28
CA SER A 331 -18.75 1.32 -18.90
C SER A 331 -18.14 2.61 -18.33
N ASN A 332 -17.14 2.46 -17.45
CA ASN A 332 -16.50 3.55 -16.73
C ASN A 332 -15.55 4.35 -17.65
N LEU A 333 -14.86 3.64 -18.55
CA LEU A 333 -13.91 4.22 -19.52
C LEU A 333 -14.55 5.22 -20.50
N ARG A 334 -15.88 5.16 -20.70
CA ARG A 334 -16.61 6.13 -21.55
C ARG A 334 -16.54 7.57 -21.00
N ALA A 335 -16.40 7.74 -19.67
CA ALA A 335 -16.20 9.05 -19.07
C ALA A 335 -14.80 9.62 -19.41
N ALA A 336 -13.75 8.79 -19.27
CA ALA A 336 -12.37 9.20 -19.53
C ALA A 336 -12.15 9.74 -20.95
N LYS A 337 -12.81 9.16 -21.97
CA LYS A 337 -12.71 9.66 -23.36
C LYS A 337 -13.15 11.12 -23.55
N LYS A 338 -14.07 11.66 -22.72
CA LYS A 338 -14.49 13.07 -22.81
C LYS A 338 -13.41 14.07 -22.34
N LEU A 339 -12.53 13.67 -21.41
CA LEU A 339 -11.45 14.52 -20.88
C LEU A 339 -10.25 14.68 -21.84
N SER A 340 -10.27 14.05 -23.01
CA SER A 340 -9.14 13.97 -23.93
C SER A 340 -8.84 15.24 -24.74
N LYS A 341 -9.81 16.15 -24.92
CA LYS A 341 -9.78 17.17 -26.01
C LYS A 341 -9.40 18.61 -25.65
N ALA A 342 -9.17 18.95 -24.38
CA ALA A 342 -9.19 20.35 -23.94
C ALA A 342 -7.83 20.97 -23.52
N SER A 343 -6.78 20.18 -23.32
CA SER A 343 -5.50 20.68 -22.78
C SER A 343 -4.32 19.79 -23.15
N LEU A 344 -3.13 20.41 -23.28
CA LEU A 344 -1.88 19.67 -23.40
C LEU A 344 -1.58 18.90 -22.09
N PRO A 345 -0.90 17.74 -22.19
CA PRO A 345 -0.51 16.95 -21.02
C PRO A 345 0.50 17.71 -20.15
N GLY A 346 0.21 17.84 -18.86
CA GLY A 346 1.16 18.32 -17.87
C GLY A 346 2.03 17.19 -17.33
N PHE A 347 3.29 17.50 -17.03
CA PHE A 347 4.19 16.65 -16.27
C PHE A 347 4.85 17.49 -15.19
N LEU A 348 4.93 16.98 -13.96
CA LEU A 348 5.65 17.60 -12.85
C LEU A 348 6.81 16.69 -12.47
N VAL A 349 8.04 17.14 -12.69
CA VAL A 349 9.26 16.41 -12.34
C VAL A 349 10.05 17.21 -11.32
N VAL A 350 10.31 16.60 -10.16
CA VAL A 350 10.97 17.21 -9.00
C VAL A 350 12.12 16.32 -8.56
N GLY A 351 13.28 16.87 -8.23
CA GLY A 351 14.38 16.07 -7.68
C GLY A 351 15.47 16.89 -7.01
N ASP A 352 16.27 16.24 -6.16
CA ASP A 352 17.39 16.85 -5.42
C ASP A 352 17.06 18.25 -4.82
N PRO A 353 16.10 18.32 -3.88
CA PRO A 353 15.75 19.57 -3.20
C PRO A 353 16.85 20.03 -2.24
N ASP A 354 16.90 21.34 -1.98
CA ASP A 354 17.77 21.86 -0.93
C ASP A 354 17.18 21.58 0.45
N LEU A 355 17.80 20.66 1.20
CA LEU A 355 17.39 20.29 2.56
C LEU A 355 18.26 20.96 3.65
N SER A 356 19.04 22.00 3.28
CA SER A 356 19.91 22.70 4.21
C SER A 356 19.17 23.37 5.38
N TYR A 357 17.92 23.77 5.16
CA TYR A 357 17.04 24.35 6.19
C TYR A 357 16.77 23.38 7.36
N ASP A 358 16.83 22.05 7.14
CA ASP A 358 16.46 21.04 8.13
C ASP A 358 17.63 20.20 8.69
N LYS A 359 18.86 20.66 8.49
CA LYS A 359 20.09 20.04 9.05
C LYS A 359 20.14 20.01 10.60
N LYS A 360 19.13 20.57 11.28
CA LYS A 360 18.97 20.51 12.74
C LYS A 360 18.15 19.31 13.21
N ARG A 361 17.19 18.81 12.41
CA ARG A 361 16.37 17.63 12.79
C ARG A 361 16.84 16.34 12.12
N PHE A 362 17.49 16.43 10.97
CA PHE A 362 17.93 15.28 10.19
C PHE A 362 19.33 15.46 9.61
N CYS A 363 20.05 14.35 9.51
CA CYS A 363 21.22 14.19 8.66
C CYS A 363 20.76 13.67 7.29
N TRP A 364 21.00 14.48 6.26
CA TRP A 364 20.64 14.19 4.88
C TRP A 364 21.88 13.76 4.09
N PRO A 365 21.99 12.48 3.66
CA PRO A 365 22.98 12.08 2.67
C PRO A 365 22.82 12.87 1.36
N LYS A 366 23.91 13.01 0.59
CA LYS A 366 23.83 13.61 -0.75
C LYS A 366 23.25 12.58 -1.73
N LEU A 367 22.38 13.03 -2.63
CA LEU A 367 21.83 12.23 -3.72
C LEU A 367 22.31 12.79 -5.09
N PRO A 368 23.61 12.71 -5.41
CA PRO A 368 24.17 13.36 -6.59
C PRO A 368 23.43 12.99 -7.90
N HIS A 369 22.98 11.74 -8.05
CA HIS A 369 22.29 11.28 -9.24
C HIS A 369 20.78 11.58 -9.22
N ALA A 370 20.16 11.93 -8.09
CA ALA A 370 18.73 12.28 -8.06
C ALA A 370 18.41 13.54 -8.90
N ARG A 371 19.37 14.46 -9.02
CA ARG A 371 19.29 15.61 -9.95
C ARG A 371 19.37 15.17 -11.40
N GLU A 372 20.24 14.21 -11.71
CA GLU A 372 20.42 13.65 -13.04
C GLU A 372 19.19 12.86 -13.49
N GLU A 373 18.64 12.01 -12.61
CA GLU A 373 17.41 11.23 -12.81
C GLU A 373 16.23 12.13 -13.18
N ALA A 374 15.99 13.18 -12.38
CA ALA A 374 14.93 14.16 -12.64
C ALA A 374 15.16 14.94 -13.94
N SER A 375 16.40 15.36 -14.21
CA SER A 375 16.76 16.13 -15.42
C SER A 375 16.65 15.29 -16.70
N PHE A 376 17.09 14.03 -16.64
CA PHE A 376 16.98 13.07 -17.72
C PHE A 376 15.52 12.82 -18.09
N LEU A 377 14.67 12.47 -17.13
CA LEU A 377 13.24 12.27 -17.36
C LEU A 377 12.57 13.53 -17.92
N ALA A 378 12.84 14.70 -17.33
CA ALA A 378 12.27 15.96 -17.80
C ALA A 378 12.64 16.23 -19.28
N SER A 379 13.89 15.95 -19.67
CA SER A 379 14.32 16.05 -21.08
C SER A 379 13.58 15.10 -22.01
N LYS A 380 13.31 13.84 -21.59
CA LYS A 380 12.53 12.86 -22.37
C LYS A 380 11.06 13.27 -22.55
N LEU A 381 10.52 14.03 -21.60
CA LEU A 381 9.14 14.53 -21.60
C LEU A 381 8.97 15.92 -22.23
N GLY A 382 10.08 16.60 -22.59
CA GLY A 382 10.05 17.95 -23.15
C GLY A 382 9.69 19.05 -22.13
N VAL A 383 10.00 18.85 -20.85
CA VAL A 383 9.71 19.79 -19.76
C VAL A 383 10.97 20.15 -18.96
N GLY A 384 10.88 21.17 -18.09
CA GLY A 384 11.91 21.47 -17.12
C GLY A 384 11.81 20.60 -15.86
N ALA A 385 12.96 20.19 -15.31
CA ALA A 385 13.03 19.59 -13.98
C ALA A 385 13.03 20.68 -12.89
N THR A 386 12.33 20.41 -11.79
CA THR A 386 12.28 21.30 -10.61
C THR A 386 13.31 20.79 -9.60
N VAL A 387 14.39 21.53 -9.36
CA VAL A 387 15.53 21.04 -8.54
C VAL A 387 16.07 22.09 -7.55
N GLY A 388 16.81 21.65 -6.52
CA GLY A 388 17.38 22.53 -5.49
C GLY A 388 16.31 23.31 -4.73
N ALA A 389 16.55 24.60 -4.44
CA ALA A 389 15.57 25.48 -3.79
C ALA A 389 14.31 25.74 -4.65
N SER A 390 14.30 25.42 -5.96
CA SER A 390 13.07 25.42 -6.75
C SER A 390 12.16 24.24 -6.41
N ALA A 391 12.70 23.13 -5.91
CA ALA A 391 11.96 21.95 -5.45
C ALA A 391 11.39 22.15 -4.03
N ASN A 392 10.82 23.33 -3.77
CA ASN A 392 10.22 23.68 -2.49
C ASN A 392 8.75 23.28 -2.39
N PHE A 393 8.31 23.05 -1.15
CA PHE A 393 6.95 22.61 -0.84
C PHE A 393 5.85 23.53 -1.40
N ASN A 394 6.05 24.85 -1.39
CA ASN A 394 5.03 25.80 -1.83
C ASN A 394 4.87 25.82 -3.35
N PHE A 395 5.95 25.70 -4.11
CA PHE A 395 5.92 25.51 -5.56
C PHE A 395 5.24 24.19 -5.94
N VAL A 396 5.64 23.08 -5.31
CA VAL A 396 5.04 21.75 -5.55
C VAL A 396 3.55 21.75 -5.23
N LYS A 397 3.15 22.23 -4.05
CA LYS A 397 1.74 22.39 -3.63
C LYS A 397 0.90 23.22 -4.61
N SER A 398 1.49 24.27 -5.19
CA SER A 398 0.81 25.13 -6.18
C SER A 398 0.67 24.43 -7.53
N SER A 399 1.74 23.77 -7.99
CA SER A 399 1.77 22.99 -9.23
C SER A 399 0.81 21.80 -9.21
N LEU A 400 0.74 21.07 -8.09
CA LEU A 400 -0.23 19.98 -7.88
C LEU A 400 -1.67 20.50 -7.96
N LYS A 401 -1.97 21.64 -7.32
CA LYS A 401 -3.32 22.24 -7.33
C LYS A 401 -3.73 22.76 -8.71
N ALA A 402 -2.85 23.45 -9.42
CA ALA A 402 -3.12 23.94 -10.77
C ALA A 402 -3.24 22.78 -11.79
N GLY A 403 -2.40 21.75 -11.62
CA GLY A 403 -2.29 20.62 -12.52
C GLY A 403 -3.36 19.53 -12.40
N GLN A 404 -4.36 19.66 -11.50
CA GLN A 404 -5.37 18.63 -11.24
C GLN A 404 -6.09 18.09 -12.49
N ASN A 405 -6.25 18.92 -13.52
CA ASN A 405 -6.93 18.58 -14.78
C ASN A 405 -5.98 18.38 -15.97
N THR A 406 -4.66 18.42 -15.77
CA THR A 406 -3.65 18.34 -16.85
C THR A 406 -2.53 17.33 -16.58
N LEU A 407 -2.15 17.10 -15.32
CA LEU A 407 -1.04 16.22 -14.96
C LEU A 407 -1.28 14.76 -15.36
N ARG A 408 -0.29 14.16 -16.03
CA ARG A 408 -0.22 12.73 -16.38
C ARG A 408 0.90 11.99 -15.63
N LEU A 409 1.94 12.72 -15.22
CA LEU A 409 3.02 12.24 -14.37
C LEU A 409 3.30 13.26 -13.27
N ILE A 410 3.51 12.76 -12.06
CA ILE A 410 4.08 13.49 -10.94
C ILE A 410 5.27 12.66 -10.44
N TYR A 411 6.48 13.20 -10.50
CA TYR A 411 7.72 12.46 -10.27
C TYR A 411 8.58 13.14 -9.21
N PHE A 412 9.08 12.37 -8.25
CA PHE A 412 9.95 12.84 -7.16
C PHE A 412 11.20 11.95 -7.05
N ALA A 413 12.39 12.51 -7.28
CA ALA A 413 13.69 11.91 -6.97
C ALA A 413 14.30 12.60 -5.73
N THR A 414 14.03 12.07 -4.54
CA THR A 414 14.31 12.79 -3.28
C THR A 414 14.45 11.84 -2.10
N HIS A 415 14.75 12.37 -0.92
CA HIS A 415 14.71 11.63 0.34
C HIS A 415 13.28 11.28 0.74
N GLY A 416 13.09 10.06 1.25
CA GLY A 416 11.82 9.57 1.79
C GLY A 416 12.00 9.11 3.22
N ILE A 417 10.98 9.36 4.06
CA ILE A 417 10.85 8.81 5.41
C ILE A 417 9.47 8.17 5.52
N THR A 418 9.41 7.01 6.18
CA THR A 418 8.16 6.32 6.50
C THR A 418 8.08 6.10 8.01
N ASP A 419 6.96 6.56 8.59
CA ASP A 419 6.56 6.29 9.96
C ASP A 419 5.39 5.27 9.96
N PRO A 420 5.61 4.01 10.40
CA PRO A 420 4.55 3.01 10.47
C PRO A 420 3.62 3.18 11.69
N ILE A 421 3.92 4.09 12.62
CA ILE A 421 3.08 4.41 13.78
C ILE A 421 2.10 5.52 13.38
N ASN A 422 2.59 6.61 12.77
CA ASN A 422 1.79 7.68 12.15
C ASN A 422 2.12 7.91 10.66
N PRO A 423 1.58 7.10 9.73
CA PRO A 423 1.79 7.28 8.30
C PRO A 423 1.24 8.59 7.71
N ALA A 424 0.41 9.34 8.44
CA ALA A 424 -0.20 10.56 7.94
C ALA A 424 0.72 11.77 8.08
N ASP A 425 1.28 12.00 9.27
CA ASP A 425 2.12 13.18 9.53
C ASP A 425 3.62 12.84 9.66
N GLY A 426 3.98 11.58 9.96
CA GLY A 426 5.38 11.13 10.10
C GLY A 426 6.02 10.66 8.79
N SER A 427 5.24 10.05 7.87
CA SER A 427 5.72 9.68 6.53
C SER A 427 5.71 10.87 5.55
N PHE A 428 6.78 11.06 4.79
CA PHE A 428 6.89 12.15 3.82
C PHE A 428 7.93 11.94 2.71
N LEU A 429 7.76 12.73 1.64
CA LEU A 429 8.84 13.09 0.72
C LEU A 429 9.48 14.40 1.14
N ALA A 430 10.81 14.46 1.15
CA ALA A 430 11.53 15.68 1.45
C ALA A 430 11.48 16.67 0.28
N LEU A 431 11.31 17.95 0.59
CA LEU A 431 11.31 19.11 -0.32
C LEU A 431 11.94 20.30 0.43
N ASP A 432 12.33 21.34 -0.30
CA ASP A 432 12.83 22.58 0.31
C ASP A 432 11.71 23.32 1.08
N GLY A 433 12.10 23.95 2.19
CA GLY A 433 11.27 24.72 3.11
C GLY A 433 10.25 23.95 3.95
N ASN A 434 9.74 22.80 3.49
CA ASN A 434 8.89 21.88 4.27
C ASN A 434 8.78 20.49 3.59
N HIS A 435 8.26 19.48 4.29
CA HIS A 435 8.07 18.13 3.76
C HIS A 435 6.64 17.87 3.24
N LEU A 436 6.51 16.98 2.25
CA LEU A 436 5.23 16.57 1.67
C LEU A 436 4.70 15.30 2.39
N THR A 437 3.96 15.49 3.48
CA THR A 437 3.32 14.41 4.24
C THR A 437 1.99 13.95 3.64
N GLY A 438 1.51 12.77 4.01
CA GLY A 438 0.16 12.29 3.65
C GLY A 438 -0.95 13.22 4.14
N ALA A 439 -0.82 13.74 5.36
CA ALA A 439 -1.72 14.73 5.93
C ALA A 439 -1.68 16.06 5.16
N ALA A 440 -0.54 16.47 4.61
CA ALA A 440 -0.46 17.63 3.73
C ALA A 440 -1.24 17.38 2.42
N LEU A 441 -1.07 16.22 1.77
CA LEU A 441 -1.84 15.84 0.58
C LEU A 441 -3.36 15.82 0.87
N ARG A 442 -3.78 15.20 1.98
CA ARG A 442 -5.17 15.21 2.47
C ARG A 442 -5.70 16.63 2.68
N LYS A 443 -4.92 17.52 3.30
CA LYS A 443 -5.25 18.95 3.51
C LYS A 443 -5.31 19.75 2.20
N MET A 444 -4.66 19.30 1.11
CA MET A 444 -4.77 19.95 -0.20
C MET A 444 -6.11 19.67 -0.92
N LYS A 445 -6.85 18.61 -0.53
CA LYS A 445 -8.12 18.16 -1.13
C LYS A 445 -8.04 17.96 -2.66
N LEU A 446 -6.93 17.41 -3.14
CA LEU A 446 -6.67 17.17 -4.56
C LEU A 446 -7.65 16.15 -5.16
N LYS A 447 -8.05 16.36 -6.42
CA LYS A 447 -8.87 15.45 -7.23
C LYS A 447 -8.35 15.41 -8.66
N PHE A 448 -7.44 14.49 -8.96
CA PHE A 448 -6.83 14.37 -10.29
C PHE A 448 -7.79 13.73 -11.31
N SER A 449 -8.33 14.52 -12.24
CA SER A 449 -9.29 14.05 -13.26
C SER A 449 -8.66 13.34 -14.46
N ARG A 450 -7.33 13.40 -14.59
CA ARG A 450 -6.56 12.64 -15.60
C ARG A 450 -5.92 11.37 -15.07
N HIS A 451 -6.06 11.09 -13.77
CA HIS A 451 -5.46 9.95 -13.06
C HIS A 451 -3.98 9.76 -13.40
N PRO A 452 -3.08 10.65 -12.94
CA PRO A 452 -1.66 10.57 -13.22
C PRO A 452 -1.02 9.34 -12.58
N VAL A 453 0.06 8.87 -13.20
CA VAL A 453 1.06 8.07 -12.50
C VAL A 453 1.81 8.98 -11.53
N VAL A 454 2.01 8.54 -10.30
CA VAL A 454 2.90 9.17 -9.32
C VAL A 454 4.14 8.29 -9.17
N VAL A 455 5.32 8.88 -9.08
CA VAL A 455 6.57 8.15 -8.84
C VAL A 455 7.29 8.76 -7.65
N MET A 456 7.60 7.92 -6.66
CA MET A 456 8.32 8.25 -5.45
C MET A 456 9.66 7.51 -5.45
N SER A 457 10.63 8.02 -6.23
CA SER A 457 12.04 7.60 -6.24
C SER A 457 12.74 8.10 -4.97
N ALA A 458 12.29 7.52 -3.86
CA ALA A 458 12.56 7.94 -2.50
C ALA A 458 12.51 6.73 -1.58
N CYS A 459 13.42 6.71 -0.60
CA CYS A 459 13.65 5.60 0.33
C CYS A 459 12.37 5.15 1.04
N PHE A 460 12.11 3.83 1.05
CA PHE A 460 11.02 3.18 1.80
C PHE A 460 9.60 3.71 1.49
N SER A 461 9.41 4.35 0.34
CA SER A 461 8.19 5.11 0.00
C SER A 461 6.95 4.25 -0.23
N GLY A 462 7.11 2.93 -0.39
CA GLY A 462 6.03 1.93 -0.51
C GLY A 462 5.65 1.26 0.82
N LEU A 463 6.31 1.63 1.91
CA LEU A 463 6.04 1.11 3.24
C LEU A 463 5.01 1.95 4.00
N GLY A 464 4.54 1.40 5.11
CA GLY A 464 3.57 2.03 5.99
C GLY A 464 3.13 1.08 7.11
N LYS A 465 2.01 1.42 7.74
CA LYS A 465 1.39 0.63 8.81
C LYS A 465 0.71 -0.61 8.24
N VAL A 466 0.98 -1.77 8.81
CA VAL A 466 0.36 -3.04 8.40
C VAL A 466 -1.01 -3.20 9.07
N PHE A 467 -2.00 -3.62 8.30
CA PHE A 467 -3.34 -4.03 8.71
C PHE A 467 -3.69 -5.35 8.00
N PRO A 468 -4.74 -6.10 8.40
CA PRO A 468 -5.15 -7.33 7.71
C PRO A 468 -5.30 -7.16 6.18
N GLY A 469 -5.96 -6.07 5.74
CA GLY A 469 -6.16 -5.72 4.32
C GLY A 469 -4.97 -5.02 3.64
N GLY A 470 -3.74 -5.16 4.13
CA GLY A 470 -2.53 -4.63 3.46
C GLY A 470 -1.79 -3.54 4.23
N VAL A 471 -1.15 -2.61 3.50
CA VAL A 471 -0.25 -1.59 4.08
C VAL A 471 -0.75 -0.19 3.76
N PHE A 472 -1.06 0.60 4.79
CA PHE A 472 -1.44 2.00 4.67
C PHE A 472 -0.22 2.91 4.83
N GLY A 473 0.17 3.59 3.75
CA GLY A 473 1.37 4.40 3.64
C GLY A 473 1.16 5.70 2.84
N LEU A 474 2.26 6.25 2.30
CA LEU A 474 2.20 7.50 1.53
C LEU A 474 1.55 7.31 0.14
N SER A 475 1.57 6.08 -0.38
CA SER A 475 0.83 5.59 -1.55
C SER A 475 -0.66 5.96 -1.51
N ASP A 476 -1.30 5.71 -0.38
CA ASP A 476 -2.75 5.75 -0.19
C ASP A 476 -3.29 7.18 -0.27
N PHE A 477 -2.48 8.17 0.14
CA PHE A 477 -2.81 9.58 -0.01
C PHE A 477 -2.74 10.06 -1.46
N TRP A 478 -1.90 9.44 -2.30
CA TRP A 478 -1.86 9.71 -3.74
C TRP A 478 -3.00 9.02 -4.50
N LEU A 479 -3.29 7.76 -4.19
CA LEU A 479 -4.45 7.04 -4.73
C LEU A 479 -5.76 7.74 -4.33
N GLY A 480 -5.90 8.15 -3.07
CA GLY A 480 -7.03 8.95 -2.58
C GLY A 480 -7.14 10.36 -3.17
N ALA A 481 -6.03 10.95 -3.63
CA ALA A 481 -6.03 12.18 -4.44
C ALA A 481 -6.44 11.94 -5.92
N GLY A 482 -6.62 10.68 -6.33
CA GLY A 482 -7.06 10.28 -7.66
C GLY A 482 -5.93 9.87 -8.61
N ALA A 483 -4.72 9.58 -8.13
CA ALA A 483 -3.68 8.94 -8.94
C ALA A 483 -4.15 7.56 -9.45
N SER A 484 -3.68 7.13 -10.62
CA SER A 484 -3.95 5.80 -11.16
C SER A 484 -3.06 4.75 -10.52
N GLN A 485 -1.76 5.01 -10.58
CA GLN A 485 -0.68 4.13 -10.15
C GLN A 485 0.35 4.96 -9.39
N VAL A 486 0.94 4.37 -8.36
CA VAL A 486 2.02 4.95 -7.56
C VAL A 486 3.21 4.00 -7.61
N VAL A 487 4.31 4.43 -8.21
CA VAL A 487 5.57 3.69 -8.25
C VAL A 487 6.40 4.08 -7.03
N VAL A 488 6.83 3.10 -6.26
CA VAL A 488 7.41 3.28 -4.92
C VAL A 488 8.55 2.32 -4.66
N SER A 489 9.45 2.66 -3.73
CA SER A 489 10.51 1.74 -3.29
C SER A 489 10.11 0.94 -2.05
N LEU A 490 10.46 -0.34 -2.03
CA LEU A 490 10.37 -1.23 -0.88
C LEU A 490 11.46 -0.93 0.14
N TRP A 491 12.65 -0.55 -0.34
CA TRP A 491 13.81 -0.16 0.47
C TRP A 491 14.64 0.91 -0.24
N ALA A 492 15.65 1.45 0.45
CA ALA A 492 16.64 2.33 -0.15
C ALA A 492 17.75 1.51 -0.86
N VAL A 493 17.82 1.64 -2.19
CA VAL A 493 18.98 1.19 -3.01
C VAL A 493 20.08 2.27 -2.93
N SER A 494 21.31 1.95 -3.33
CA SER A 494 22.32 2.98 -3.55
C SER A 494 21.90 3.98 -4.65
N ASP A 495 22.55 5.14 -4.68
CA ASP A 495 22.17 6.22 -5.60
C ASP A 495 22.46 5.88 -7.07
N ALA A 496 23.55 5.15 -7.34
CA ALA A 496 23.86 4.65 -8.67
C ALA A 496 22.89 3.56 -9.15
N GLY A 497 22.58 2.56 -8.30
CA GLY A 497 21.60 1.53 -8.64
C GLY A 497 20.19 2.08 -8.87
N THR A 498 19.80 3.12 -8.11
CA THR A 498 18.55 3.85 -8.33
C THR A 498 18.55 4.57 -9.68
N ARG A 499 19.61 5.34 -9.99
CA ARG A 499 19.78 6.05 -11.27
C ARG A 499 19.59 5.11 -12.47
N ASP A 500 20.19 3.92 -12.41
CA ASP A 500 20.21 3.00 -13.56
C ASP A 500 18.85 2.33 -13.76
N LEU A 501 18.19 1.86 -12.69
CA LEU A 501 16.81 1.32 -12.79
C LEU A 501 15.82 2.41 -13.21
N MET A 502 15.88 3.59 -12.59
CA MET A 502 14.92 4.67 -12.83
C MET A 502 15.16 5.40 -14.16
N GLY A 503 16.39 5.42 -14.69
CA GLY A 503 16.70 5.91 -16.04
C GLY A 503 16.17 5.00 -17.15
N LEU A 504 16.23 3.68 -16.95
CA LEU A 504 15.58 2.70 -17.83
C LEU A 504 14.05 2.85 -17.76
N PHE A 505 13.48 2.90 -16.55
CA PHE A 505 12.04 3.11 -16.34
C PHE A 505 11.54 4.43 -16.95
N ALA A 506 12.28 5.53 -16.74
CA ALA A 506 11.98 6.84 -17.34
C ALA A 506 11.98 6.79 -18.87
N THR A 507 12.87 6.00 -19.47
CA THR A 507 12.92 5.79 -20.92
C THR A 507 11.66 5.06 -21.41
N GLU A 508 11.27 3.95 -20.79
CA GLU A 508 10.07 3.18 -21.17
C GLU A 508 8.76 3.93 -20.91
N LEU A 509 8.66 4.63 -19.79
CA LEU A 509 7.49 5.43 -19.45
C LEU A 509 7.33 6.61 -20.44
N SER A 510 8.42 7.25 -20.84
CA SER A 510 8.41 8.33 -21.84
C SER A 510 8.00 7.84 -23.23
N LYS A 511 8.50 6.66 -23.67
CA LYS A 511 8.04 5.99 -24.89
C LYS A 511 6.52 5.79 -24.88
N ARG A 512 5.97 5.28 -23.77
CA ARG A 512 4.51 5.07 -23.60
C ARG A 512 3.72 6.36 -23.67
N PHE A 513 4.18 7.44 -23.02
CA PHE A 513 3.50 8.74 -23.10
C PHE A 513 3.54 9.35 -24.51
N ALA A 514 4.63 9.16 -25.27
CA ALA A 514 4.77 9.60 -26.66
C ALA A 514 3.89 8.80 -27.63
N LEU A 515 3.71 7.49 -27.40
CA LEU A 515 2.75 6.63 -28.11
C LEU A 515 1.28 6.90 -27.73
N GLY A 516 1.01 7.92 -26.92
CA GLY A 516 -0.35 8.33 -26.55
C GLY A 516 -1.03 7.45 -25.50
N ALA A 517 -0.30 6.54 -24.84
CA ALA A 517 -0.87 5.68 -23.80
C ALA A 517 -1.57 6.50 -22.70
N PRO A 518 -2.76 6.09 -22.22
CA PRO A 518 -3.49 6.86 -21.22
C PRO A 518 -2.67 6.93 -19.93
N SER A 519 -2.81 8.02 -19.15
CA SER A 519 -2.12 8.18 -17.85
C SER A 519 -2.55 7.17 -16.78
N THR A 520 -3.54 6.33 -17.08
CA THR A 520 -4.16 5.38 -16.16
C THR A 520 -3.40 4.05 -16.00
N GLY A 521 -2.37 3.75 -16.78
CA GLY A 521 -1.70 2.45 -16.70
C GLY A 521 -0.40 2.32 -17.50
N GLY A 522 0.26 1.17 -17.36
CA GLY A 522 1.46 0.81 -18.11
C GLY A 522 2.77 1.12 -17.39
N ALA A 523 2.75 1.72 -16.19
CA ALA A 523 3.95 1.88 -15.37
C ALA A 523 4.47 0.53 -14.88
N GLU A 524 3.60 -0.44 -14.62
CA GLU A 524 3.97 -1.80 -14.23
C GLU A 524 4.75 -2.53 -15.33
N ILE A 525 4.37 -2.34 -16.60
CA ILE A 525 5.07 -2.95 -17.74
C ILE A 525 6.37 -2.19 -18.03
N ALA A 526 6.38 -0.85 -17.93
CA ALA A 526 7.60 -0.06 -18.04
C ALA A 526 8.63 -0.43 -16.97
N LEU A 527 8.19 -0.65 -15.73
CA LEU A 527 9.04 -1.09 -14.63
C LEU A 527 9.56 -2.51 -14.88
N ALA A 528 8.69 -3.45 -15.27
CA ALA A 528 9.11 -4.82 -15.57
C ALA A 528 10.08 -4.92 -16.78
N VAL A 529 10.00 -4.02 -17.77
CA VAL A 529 11.04 -3.92 -18.82
C VAL A 529 12.35 -3.40 -18.25
N ALA A 530 12.31 -2.30 -17.46
CA ALA A 530 13.51 -1.72 -16.84
C ALA A 530 14.23 -2.70 -15.90
N MET A 531 13.46 -3.46 -15.10
CA MET A 531 13.97 -4.53 -14.23
C MET A 531 14.64 -5.64 -15.03
N ARG A 532 13.99 -6.15 -16.10
CA ARG A 532 14.55 -7.19 -16.98
C ARG A 532 15.85 -6.72 -17.66
N GLU A 533 15.90 -5.48 -18.13
CA GLU A 533 17.12 -4.94 -18.74
C GLU A 533 18.24 -4.73 -17.70
N LEU A 534 17.94 -4.18 -16.51
CA LEU A 534 18.97 -4.02 -15.48
C LEU A 534 19.49 -5.37 -14.98
N LYS A 535 18.61 -6.34 -14.72
CA LYS A 535 18.95 -7.72 -14.34
C LYS A 535 19.89 -8.42 -15.35
N SER A 536 19.85 -8.04 -16.63
CA SER A 536 20.77 -8.60 -17.65
C SER A 536 22.22 -8.12 -17.50
N LYS A 537 22.46 -7.09 -16.66
CA LYS A 537 23.76 -6.42 -16.44
C LYS A 537 24.19 -6.50 -14.97
N GLU A 538 23.22 -6.41 -14.05
CA GLU A 538 23.38 -6.50 -12.61
C GLU A 538 22.72 -7.78 -12.09
N LYS A 539 23.50 -8.63 -11.40
CA LYS A 539 23.01 -9.88 -10.81
C LYS A 539 22.27 -9.67 -9.50
N ASP A 540 22.63 -8.63 -8.74
CA ASP A 540 22.14 -8.34 -7.40
C ASP A 540 20.61 -8.07 -7.41
N PRO A 541 19.78 -8.98 -6.85
CA PRO A 541 18.33 -8.81 -6.84
C PRO A 541 17.88 -7.62 -5.98
N ALA A 542 18.64 -7.20 -4.98
CA ALA A 542 18.28 -6.07 -4.14
C ALA A 542 18.48 -4.71 -4.85
N ILE A 543 19.23 -4.67 -5.94
CA ILE A 543 19.34 -3.48 -6.81
C ILE A 543 18.15 -3.41 -7.78
N TRP A 544 17.91 -4.45 -8.58
CA TRP A 544 16.89 -4.38 -9.65
C TRP A 544 15.44 -4.62 -9.18
N SER A 545 15.19 -5.29 -8.04
CA SER A 545 13.81 -5.61 -7.59
C SER A 545 13.20 -4.64 -6.58
N ALA A 546 13.89 -3.54 -6.26
CA ALA A 546 13.58 -2.67 -5.13
C ALA A 546 12.31 -1.81 -5.26
N PHE A 547 11.70 -1.74 -6.44
CA PHE A 547 10.54 -0.89 -6.72
C PHE A 547 9.30 -1.74 -7.04
N VAL A 548 8.13 -1.23 -6.68
CA VAL A 548 6.83 -1.82 -7.05
C VAL A 548 5.87 -0.75 -7.54
N VAL A 549 4.86 -1.16 -8.30
CA VAL A 549 3.74 -0.31 -8.72
C VAL A 549 2.52 -0.70 -7.89
N ILE A 550 1.88 0.27 -7.23
CA ILE A 550 0.66 0.10 -6.44
C ILE A 550 -0.48 0.90 -7.09
N GLY A 551 -1.68 0.34 -7.21
CA GLY A 551 -2.89 1.12 -7.50
C GLY A 551 -3.90 0.42 -8.38
N ARG A 552 -4.60 1.19 -9.23
CA ARG A 552 -5.63 0.69 -10.13
C ARG A 552 -5.04 0.30 -11.50
N PRO A 553 -5.29 -0.93 -11.97
CA PRO A 553 -4.90 -1.32 -13.33
C PRO A 553 -5.84 -0.68 -14.37
N ALA A 554 -5.32 -0.36 -15.55
CA ALA A 554 -6.10 0.04 -16.72
C ALA A 554 -5.92 -0.95 -17.89
N PRO A 555 -6.89 -1.04 -18.82
CA PRO A 555 -6.70 -1.76 -20.09
C PRO A 555 -5.63 -1.12 -20.99
#